data_AF-A0AAE3ZI11-F1
#
_entry.id   AF-A0AAE3ZI11-F1
#
_cell.length_a   1.000
_cell.length_b   1.000
_cell.length_c   1.000
_cell.angle_alpha   90.00
_cell.angle_beta   90.00
_cell.angle_gamma   90.00
#
_symmetry.space_group_name_H-M   'P 1'
#
loop_
_entity.id
_entity.type
_entity.pdbx_description
1 polymer ?
#
loop_
_entity_poly.entity_id
_entity_poly.type
_entity_poly.pdbx_seq_one_letter_code
_entity_poly.pdbx_strand_id
1 'polypeptide(L)' 'MRQRQMPKTEVGVLAGIAVVAVVAFLPWTVRSSFAGVSLTAWVLWVLLVGAPAAGLIVTLRSKGE' A
#
# COMPACT_ATOMS: atom_id res chain seq x y z
N MET A 1 -4.81 -9.23 -29.68
CA MET A 1 -4.29 -9.27 -28.30
C MET A 1 -5.42 -8.87 -27.36
N ARG A 2 -6.01 -9.79 -26.60
CA ARG A 2 -7.05 -9.46 -25.61
C ARG A 2 -6.39 -8.64 -24.49
N GLN A 3 -6.62 -7.32 -24.47
CA GLN A 3 -6.37 -6.51 -23.28
C GLN A 3 -7.18 -7.15 -22.14
N ARG A 4 -6.50 -7.91 -21.26
CA ARG A 4 -7.07 -8.24 -19.96
C ARG A 4 -7.24 -6.90 -19.27
N GLN A 5 -8.46 -6.39 -19.26
CA GLN A 5 -8.81 -5.22 -18.47
C GLN A 5 -8.42 -5.55 -17.04
N MET A 6 -7.41 -4.87 -16.52
CA MET A 6 -7.01 -5.02 -15.12
C MET A 6 -8.25 -4.76 -14.26
N PRO A 7 -8.62 -5.69 -13.36
CA PRO A 7 -9.67 -5.47 -12.39
C PRO A 7 -9.43 -4.13 -11.70
N LYS A 8 -10.46 -3.30 -11.55
CA LYS A 8 -10.36 -1.97 -10.89
C LYS A 8 -9.72 -2.08 -9.49
N THR A 9 -9.89 -3.23 -8.86
CA THR A 9 -9.26 -3.61 -7.59
C THR A 9 -7.73 -3.68 -7.68
N GLU A 10 -7.16 -4.27 -8.74
CA GLU A 10 -5.71 -4.32 -8.97
C GLU A 10 -5.14 -2.93 -9.24
N VAL A 11 -5.87 -2.09 -9.99
CA VAL A 11 -5.49 -0.69 -10.22
C VAL A 11 -5.46 0.09 -8.91
N GLY A 12 -6.43 -0.11 -8.02
CA GLY A 12 -6.45 0.51 -6.70
C GLY A 12 -5.28 0.09 -5.81
N VAL A 13 -4.93 -1.21 -5.82
CA VAL A 13 -3.78 -1.73 -5.07
C VAL A 13 -2.46 -1.18 -5.64
N LEU A 14 -2.30 -1.17 -6.97
CA LEU A 14 -1.12 -0.62 -7.63
C LEU A 14 -0.96 0.89 -7.37
N ALA A 15 -2.06 1.65 -7.43
CA ALA A 15 -2.05 3.07 -7.09
C ALA A 15 -1.65 3.29 -5.62
N GLY A 16 -2.17 2.46 -4.69
CA GLY A 16 -1.78 2.51 -3.28
C GLY A 16 -0.29 2.26 -3.06
N ILE A 17 0.27 1.22 -3.70
CA ILE A 17 1.71 0.93 -3.63
C ILE A 17 2.53 2.07 -4.21
N ALA A 18 2.13 2.64 -5.35
CA ALA A 18 2.81 3.76 -5.98
C ALA A 18 2.83 5.00 -5.08
N VAL A 19 1.71 5.33 -4.43
CA VAL A 19 1.63 6.45 -3.48
C VAL A 19 2.55 6.22 -2.28
N VAL A 20 2.54 5.01 -1.70
CA VAL A 20 3.42 4.67 -0.58
C VAL A 20 4.89 4.76 -0.98
N ALA A 21 5.25 4.29 -2.18
CA ALA A 21 6.61 4.37 -2.70
C ALA A 21 7.06 5.82 -2.92
N VAL A 22 6.21 6.67 -3.51
CA VAL A 22 6.51 8.11 -3.66
C VAL A 22 6.74 8.74 -2.29
N VAL A 23 5.84 8.51 -1.33
CA VAL A 23 6.00 9.03 0.03
C VAL A 23 7.29 8.51 0.68
N ALA A 24 7.66 7.24 0.48
CA ALA A 24 8.89 6.67 1.02
C ALA A 24 10.17 7.36 0.50
N PHE A 25 10.19 7.77 -0.77
CA PHE A 25 11.35 8.37 -1.43
C PHE A 25 11.41 9.90 -1.30
N LEU A 26 10.40 10.53 -0.71
CA LEU A 26 10.36 11.97 -0.50
C LEU A 26 11.33 12.39 0.63
N PRO A 27 12.31 13.27 0.36
CA PRO A 27 13.42 13.54 1.29
C PRO A 27 13.00 14.20 2.61
N TRP A 28 11.82 14.83 2.65
CA TRP A 28 11.28 15.42 3.88
C TRP A 28 10.72 14.39 4.87
N THR A 29 10.45 13.16 4.44
CA THR A 29 9.91 12.11 5.31
C THR A 29 10.87 11.67 6.41
N VAL A 30 12.17 11.89 6.21
CA VAL A 30 13.23 11.58 7.17
C VAL A 30 13.21 12.55 8.36
N ARG A 31 12.69 13.78 8.17
CA ARG A 31 12.57 14.79 9.22
C ARG A 31 11.18 14.91 9.81
N SER A 32 10.15 14.46 9.10
CA SER A 32 8.78 14.54 9.57
C SER A 32 8.45 13.39 10.51
N SER A 33 8.03 13.75 11.73
CA SER A 33 7.48 12.81 12.71
C SER A 33 5.96 12.98 12.75
N PHE A 34 5.22 11.88 12.62
CA PHE A 34 3.76 11.87 12.80
C PHE A 34 3.43 11.06 14.04
N ALA A 35 2.67 11.66 14.98
CA ALA A 35 2.36 11.08 16.28
C ALA A 35 3.61 10.66 17.10
N GLY A 36 4.72 11.41 16.96
CA GLY A 36 5.98 11.11 17.65
C GLY A 36 6.81 9.97 17.03
N VAL A 37 6.36 9.41 15.90
CA VAL A 37 7.04 8.32 15.18
C VAL A 37 7.48 8.81 13.80
N SER A 38 8.64 8.38 13.33
CA SER A 38 9.14 8.82 12.01
C SER A 38 8.21 8.39 10.88
N LEU A 39 8.04 9.24 9.87
CA LEU A 39 7.22 8.91 8.71
C LEU A 39 7.75 7.66 7.99
N THR A 40 9.07 7.45 8.00
CA THR A 40 9.72 6.24 7.47
C THR A 40 9.28 4.97 8.22
N ALA A 41 9.13 5.03 9.56
CA ALA A 41 8.63 3.90 10.34
C ALA A 41 7.15 3.60 10.02
N TRP A 42 6.34 4.64 9.79
CA TRP A 42 4.96 4.47 9.31
C TRP A 42 4.90 3.82 7.93
N VAL A 43 5.74 4.24 6.99
CA VAL A 43 5.84 3.65 5.65
C VAL A 43 6.24 2.18 5.73
N LEU A 44 7.27 1.85 6.52
CA LEU A 44 7.69 0.47 6.77
C LEU A 44 6.57 -0.36 7.39
N TRP A 45 5.84 0.20 8.35
CA TRP A 45 4.71 -0.47 8.98
C TRP A 45 3.58 -0.75 7.97
N VAL A 46 3.24 0.21 7.10
CA VAL A 46 2.24 0.00 6.04
C VAL A 46 2.70 -1.06 5.05
N LEU A 47 3.98 -1.07 4.66
CA LEU A 47 4.53 -2.08 3.75
C LEU A 47 4.57 -3.49 4.37
N LEU A 48 4.99 -3.60 5.63
CA LEU A 48 5.21 -4.89 6.29
C LEU A 48 3.94 -5.47 6.93
N VAL A 49 3.00 -4.62 7.37
CA VAL A 49 1.78 -5.04 8.07
C VAL A 49 0.55 -4.75 7.21
N GLY A 50 0.46 -3.55 6.63
CA GLY A 50 -0.67 -3.13 5.82
C GLY A 50 -0.82 -3.94 4.53
N ALA A 51 0.26 -4.19 3.79
CA ALA A 51 0.19 -4.94 2.53
C ALA A 51 -0.23 -6.42 2.73
N PRO A 52 0.34 -7.18 3.69
CA PRO A 52 -0.15 -8.53 4.00
C PRO A 52 -1.59 -8.55 4.53
N ALA A 53 -1.97 -7.58 5.38
CA ALA A 53 -3.34 -7.47 5.88
C ALA A 53 -4.34 -7.20 4.75
N ALA A 54 -4.00 -6.29 3.82
CA ALA A 54 -4.82 -6.05 2.63
C ALA A 54 -4.93 -7.30 1.75
N GLY A 55 -3.82 -8.02 1.53
CA GLY A 55 -3.83 -9.29 0.80
C GLY A 55 -4.70 -10.35 1.45
N LEU A 56 -4.68 -10.45 2.78
CA LEU A 56 -5.56 -11.34 3.55
C LEU A 56 -7.03 -10.93 3.44
N ILE A 57 -7.35 -9.64 3.59
CA ILE A 57 -8.72 -9.13 3.46
C ILE A 57 -9.29 -9.42 2.07
N VAL A 58 -8.50 -9.18 1.02
CA VAL A 58 -8.91 -9.48 -0.37
C VAL A 58 -9.13 -10.99 -0.55
N THR A 59 -8.23 -11.81 -0.01
CA THR A 59 -8.33 -13.28 -0.10
C THR A 59 -9.55 -13.82 0.65
N LEU A 60 -9.82 -13.31 1.84
CA LEU A 60 -10.99 -13.68 2.65
C LEU A 60 -12.29 -13.25 1.98
N ARG A 61 -12.33 -12.04 1.41
CA ARG A 61 -13.49 -11.56 0.66
C ARG A 61 -13.76 -12.42 -0.57
N SER A 62 -12.72 -12.83 -1.30
CA SER A 62 -12.83 -13.69 -2.47
C SER A 62 -13.24 -15.13 -2.17
N LYS A 63 -13.11 -15.60 -0.92
CA LYS A 63 -13.57 -16.93 -0.48
C LYS A 63 -14.98 -16.94 0.11
N GLY A 64 -15.55 -15.76 0.37
CA GLY A 64 -16.87 -15.59 0.96
C GLY A 64 -18.01 -15.41 -0.05
N GLU A 65 -17.69 -15.24 -1.34
CA GLU A 65 -18.63 -15.35 -2.48
C GLU A 65 -18.58 -16.75 -3.09
#